data_AF-A0A538AT88-F1
#
_entry.id   AF-A0A538AT88-F1
#
_cell.length_a   1.000
_cell.length_b   1.000
_cell.length_c   1.000
_cell.angle_alpha   90.00
_cell.angle_beta   90.00
_cell.angle_gamma   90.00
#
_symmetry.space_group_name_H-M   'P 1'
#
loop_
_entity.id
_entity.type
_entity.pdbx_description
1 polymer ?
#
loop_
_entity_poly.entity_id
_entity_poly.type
_entity_poly.pdbx_seq_one_letter_code
_entity_poly.pdbx_strand_id
1 'polypeptide(L)'
;MELGDEELRVVGSLIEKELTTPQQYPLTLNALVAACNQTSNRFPVVTYDERTVEATVLGLKDQGVTRIVHPSHGRSATRYRQVLHEVLHLERPELALLGVMMLRGPQTLNELR
;
A
#
# COMPACT_ATOMS: atom_id res chain seq x y z
N MET A 1 12.27 10.08 6.33
CA MET A 1 11.25 9.90 5.28
C MET A 1 9.97 10.53 5.79
N GLU A 2 9.40 11.44 5.04
CA GLU A 2 8.12 12.08 5.35
C GLU A 2 7.17 11.69 4.22
N LEU A 3 6.01 11.14 4.55
CA LEU A 3 5.02 10.67 3.59
C LEU A 3 3.74 11.50 3.75
N GLY A 4 3.18 11.96 2.62
CA GLY A 4 1.87 12.61 2.56
C GLY A 4 0.71 11.63 2.71
N ASP A 5 -0.52 12.16 2.78
CA ASP A 5 -1.72 11.37 3.02
C ASP A 5 -1.99 10.33 1.92
N GLU A 6 -1.80 10.70 0.65
CA GLU A 6 -1.95 9.78 -0.48
C GLU A 6 -0.88 8.68 -0.44
N GLU A 7 0.36 9.04 -0.11
CA GLU A 7 1.49 8.12 -0.02
C GLU A 7 1.28 7.10 1.10
N LEU A 8 0.88 7.56 2.29
CA LEU A 8 0.52 6.69 3.42
C LEU A 8 -0.62 5.74 3.03
N ARG A 9 -1.65 6.24 2.32
CA ARG A 9 -2.76 5.40 1.86
C ARG A 9 -2.30 4.32 0.90
N VAL A 10 -1.49 4.67 -0.09
CA VAL A 10 -1.01 3.74 -1.11
C VAL A 10 -0.12 2.66 -0.49
N VAL A 11 0.86 3.06 0.33
CA VAL A 11 1.78 2.12 1.00
C VAL A 11 1.02 1.23 1.98
N GLY A 12 0.16 1.81 2.82
CA GLY A 12 -0.68 1.05 3.76
C GLY A 12 -1.56 0.03 3.06
N SER A 13 -2.15 0.39 1.92
CA SER A 13 -2.98 -0.52 1.11
C SER A 13 -2.17 -1.67 0.52
N LEU A 14 -0.94 -1.41 0.04
CA LEU A 14 -0.04 -2.46 -0.45
C LEU A 14 0.36 -3.42 0.68
N ILE A 15 0.72 -2.90 1.86
CA ILE A 15 1.05 -3.70 3.05
C ILE A 15 -0.13 -4.60 3.44
N GLU A 16 -1.33 -4.01 3.57
CA GLU A 16 -2.54 -4.75 3.93
C GLU A 16 -2.78 -5.90 2.95
N LYS A 17 -2.71 -5.65 1.64
CA LYS A 17 -3.00 -6.67 0.62
C LYS A 17 -1.90 -7.72 0.48
N GLU A 18 -0.64 -7.37 0.72
CA GLU A 18 0.44 -8.37 0.81
C GLU A 18 0.19 -9.37 1.95
N LEU A 19 -0.25 -8.87 3.11
CA LEU A 19 -0.43 -9.69 4.30
C LEU A 19 -1.75 -10.47 4.30
N THR A 20 -2.83 -9.89 3.78
CA THR A 20 -4.19 -10.44 3.91
C THR A 20 -4.69 -11.13 2.64
N THR A 21 -4.17 -10.76 1.46
CA THR A 21 -4.60 -11.29 0.16
C THR A 21 -3.41 -11.61 -0.76
N PRO A 22 -2.45 -12.46 -0.32
CA PRO A 22 -1.22 -12.70 -1.07
C PRO A 22 -1.46 -13.30 -2.47
N GLN A 23 -2.60 -13.93 -2.72
CA GLN A 23 -2.97 -14.48 -4.03
C GLN A 23 -3.26 -13.39 -5.08
N GLN A 24 -3.61 -12.17 -4.64
CA GLN A 24 -3.87 -11.03 -5.52
C GLN A 24 -2.66 -10.10 -5.64
N TYR A 25 -1.64 -10.28 -4.80
CA TYR A 25 -0.44 -9.47 -4.73
C TYR A 25 0.68 -10.02 -5.63
N PRO A 26 1.47 -9.18 -6.32
CA PRO A 26 1.45 -7.71 -6.33
C PRO A 26 0.24 -7.13 -7.09
N LEU A 27 -0.22 -5.95 -6.69
CA LEU A 27 -1.48 -5.37 -7.18
C LEU A 27 -1.32 -4.70 -8.55
N THR A 28 -2.33 -4.83 -9.42
CA THR A 28 -2.47 -3.94 -10.59
C THR A 28 -2.90 -2.53 -10.14
N LEU A 29 -2.80 -1.53 -11.02
CA LEU A 29 -3.25 -0.16 -10.71
C LEU A 29 -4.72 -0.12 -10.26
N ASN A 30 -5.62 -0.77 -11.01
CA ASN A 30 -7.05 -0.81 -10.68
C ASN A 30 -7.31 -1.45 -9.31
N ALA A 31 -6.58 -2.53 -8.98
CA ALA A 31 -6.70 -3.18 -7.68
C ALA A 31 -6.18 -2.28 -6.55
N LEU A 32 -5.12 -1.51 -6.80
CA LEU A 32 -4.57 -0.55 -5.84
C LEU A 32 -5.53 0.63 -5.62
N VAL A 33 -6.14 1.19 -6.66
CA VAL A 33 -7.19 2.22 -6.54
C VAL A 33 -8.35 1.70 -5.70
N ALA A 34 -8.84 0.50 -6.00
CA ALA A 34 -9.92 -0.14 -5.22
C ALA A 34 -9.53 -0.34 -3.75
N ALA A 35 -8.27 -0.72 -3.47
CA ALA A 35 -7.76 -0.87 -2.11
C ALA A 35 -7.65 0.48 -1.37
N CYS A 36 -7.22 1.55 -2.05
CA CYS A 36 -7.13 2.88 -1.44
C CYS A 36 -8.50 3.44 -1.03
N ASN A 37 -9.52 3.17 -1.84
CA ASN A 37 -10.88 3.71 -1.70
C ASN A 37 -11.86 2.79 -0.94
N GLN A 38 -11.37 1.77 -0.22
CA GLN A 38 -12.25 0.93 0.59
C GLN A 38 -12.98 1.76 1.67
N THR A 39 -14.22 1.42 1.96
CA THR A 39 -15.01 2.10 3.01
C THR A 39 -14.78 1.50 4.39
N SER A 40 -14.27 0.28 4.47
CA SER A 40 -13.86 -0.39 5.70
C SER A 40 -12.35 -0.28 5.91
N ASN A 41 -11.92 -0.28 7.18
CA ASN A 41 -10.51 -0.20 7.57
C ASN A 41 -9.77 1.01 6.96
N ARG A 42 -10.48 2.12 6.72
CA ARG A 42 -9.91 3.39 6.24
C ARG A 42 -10.41 4.54 7.11
N PHE A 43 -9.50 5.41 7.51
CA PHE A 43 -9.82 6.68 8.14
C PHE A 43 -8.80 7.75 7.70
N PRO A 44 -9.22 8.78 6.96
CA PRO A 44 -10.55 9.01 6.41
C PRO A 44 -10.89 8.05 5.24
N VAL A 45 -12.17 7.88 4.94
CA VAL A 45 -12.59 7.30 3.65
C VAL A 45 -12.32 8.32 2.55
N VAL A 46 -11.74 7.87 1.43
CA VAL A 46 -11.33 8.75 0.31
C VAL A 46 -11.87 8.20 -1.01
N THR A 47 -11.78 9.02 -2.05
CA THR A 47 -12.19 8.68 -3.41
C THR A 47 -11.13 9.13 -4.40
N TYR A 48 -9.96 8.50 -4.37
CA TYR A 48 -8.87 8.81 -5.30
C TYR A 48 -9.17 8.29 -6.71
N ASP A 49 -8.78 9.04 -7.72
CA ASP A 49 -8.81 8.60 -9.11
C ASP A 49 -7.55 7.80 -9.48
N GLU A 50 -7.58 7.17 -10.65
CA GLU A 50 -6.49 6.34 -11.16
C GLU A 50 -5.19 7.15 -11.33
N ARG A 51 -5.29 8.39 -11.82
CA ARG A 51 -4.15 9.27 -12.06
C ARG A 51 -3.43 9.65 -10.77
N THR A 52 -4.20 9.94 -9.71
CA THR A 52 -3.67 10.26 -8.38
C THR A 52 -2.90 9.08 -7.82
N VAL A 53 -3.49 7.87 -7.86
CA VAL A 53 -2.85 6.66 -7.34
C VAL A 53 -1.61 6.26 -8.16
N GLU A 54 -1.67 6.40 -9.48
CA GLU A 54 -0.53 6.14 -10.36
C GLU A 54 0.63 7.10 -10.09
N ALA A 55 0.37 8.41 -10.06
CA ALA A 55 1.39 9.41 -9.76
C ALA A 55 2.03 9.16 -8.38
N THR A 56 1.21 8.83 -7.38
CA THR A 56 1.67 8.55 -6.01
C THR A 56 2.55 7.30 -5.95
N VAL A 57 2.12 6.18 -6.54
CA VAL A 57 2.90 4.94 -6.48
C VAL A 57 4.21 5.03 -7.26
N LEU A 58 4.25 5.85 -8.32
CA LEU A 58 5.48 6.15 -9.05
C LEU A 58 6.43 7.07 -8.26
N GLY A 59 5.90 8.09 -7.57
CA GLY A 59 6.69 8.90 -6.64
C GLY A 59 7.31 8.06 -5.51
N LEU A 60 6.52 7.16 -4.92
CA LEU A 60 6.99 6.20 -3.90
C LEU A 60 8.05 5.23 -4.44
N LYS A 61 7.99 4.85 -5.72
CA LYS A 61 9.03 4.04 -6.35
C LYS A 61 10.34 4.81 -6.38
N ASP A 62 10.30 6.09 -6.72
CA ASP A 62 11.49 6.93 -6.82
C ASP A 62 12.09 7.22 -5.44
N GLN A 63 11.27 7.23 -4.39
CA GLN A 63 11.71 7.24 -2.98
C GLN A 63 12.22 5.87 -2.48
N GLY A 64 12.09 4.80 -3.27
CA GLY A 64 12.53 3.45 -2.92
C GLY A 64 11.58 2.68 -1.99
N VAL A 65 10.34 3.15 -1.80
CA VAL A 65 9.35 2.53 -0.90
C VAL A 65 8.51 1.46 -1.63
N THR A 66 8.37 1.58 -2.95
CA THR A 66 7.65 0.61 -3.80
C THR A 66 8.52 0.13 -4.96
N ARG A 67 8.11 -0.97 -5.59
CA ARG A 67 8.73 -1.51 -6.80
C ARG A 67 7.65 -1.86 -7.82
N ILE A 68 8.00 -1.69 -9.09
CA ILE A 68 7.20 -2.19 -10.21
C ILE A 68 7.62 -3.63 -10.51
N VAL A 69 6.64 -4.50 -10.63
CA VAL A 69 6.80 -5.88 -11.08
C VAL A 69 6.30 -5.96 -12.51
N HIS A 70 7.25 -6.09 -13.44
CA HIS A 70 6.93 -6.38 -14.83
C HIS A 70 6.71 -7.89 -14.99
N PRO A 71 5.65 -8.31 -15.69
CA PRO A 71 5.46 -9.72 -15.99
C PRO A 71 6.61 -10.22 -16.86
N SER A 72 7.09 -11.42 -16.57
CA SER A 72 8.20 -12.03 -17.30
C SER A 72 7.85 -12.41 -18.73
N HIS A 73 6.55 -12.66 -19.06
CA HIS A 73 6.08 -12.95 -20.42
C HIS A 73 4.62 -12.49 -20.63
N GLY A 74 4.30 -11.95 -21.82
CA GLY A 74 2.92 -11.66 -22.27
C GLY A 74 2.39 -10.24 -22.02
N ARG A 75 1.10 -10.01 -22.32
CA ARG A 75 0.37 -8.72 -22.14
C ARG A 75 -0.17 -8.53 -20.71
N SER A 76 0.51 -9.05 -19.69
CA SER A 76 0.02 -8.88 -18.31
C SER A 76 0.24 -7.44 -17.84
N ALA A 77 -0.75 -6.90 -17.11
CA ALA A 77 -0.70 -5.54 -16.60
C ALA A 77 0.49 -5.32 -15.64
N THR A 78 1.01 -4.10 -15.63
CA THR A 78 1.98 -3.63 -14.63
C THR A 78 1.44 -3.83 -13.22
N ARG A 79 2.30 -4.31 -12.32
CA ARG A 79 1.96 -4.54 -10.91
C ARG A 79 2.90 -3.80 -9.97
N TYR A 80 2.42 -3.51 -8.77
CA TYR A 80 3.11 -2.74 -7.75
C TYR A 80 3.22 -3.53 -6.45
N ARG A 81 4.40 -3.49 -5.83
CA ARG A 81 4.66 -4.05 -4.49
C ARG A 81 5.30 -3.02 -3.58
N GLN A 82 5.04 -3.09 -2.28
CA GLN A 82 5.79 -2.35 -1.27
C GLN A 82 7.10 -3.07 -0.95
N VAL A 83 8.10 -2.30 -0.55
CA VAL A 83 9.39 -2.78 -0.03
C VAL A 83 9.79 -2.01 1.24
N LEU A 84 8.81 -1.41 1.92
CA LEU A 84 9.04 -0.57 3.10
C LEU A 84 9.77 -1.34 4.22
N HIS A 85 9.44 -2.63 4.37
CA HIS A 85 10.12 -3.51 5.33
C HIS A 85 11.63 -3.64 5.05
N GLU A 86 12.05 -3.60 3.78
CA GLU A 86 13.47 -3.63 3.38
C GLU A 86 14.16 -2.31 3.77
N VAL A 87 13.45 -1.18 3.60
CA VAL A 87 13.97 0.17 3.87
C VAL A 87 14.09 0.46 5.37
N LEU A 88 13.12 0.02 6.15
CA LEU A 88 13.03 0.29 7.59
C LEU A 88 13.51 -0.88 8.45
N HIS A 89 13.97 -1.98 7.85
CA HIS A 89 14.38 -3.21 8.53
C HIS A 89 13.31 -3.74 9.49
N LEU A 90 12.06 -3.78 9.03
CA LEU A 90 10.92 -4.19 9.84
C LEU A 90 10.64 -5.68 9.69
N GLU A 91 10.35 -6.32 10.82
CA GLU A 91 9.77 -7.65 10.85
C GLU A 91 8.28 -7.62 10.51
N ARG A 92 7.74 -8.79 10.14
CA ARG A 92 6.34 -8.91 9.71
C ARG A 92 5.30 -8.33 10.70
N PRO A 93 5.41 -8.53 12.04
CA PRO A 93 4.48 -7.94 12.99
C PRO A 93 4.56 -6.41 13.04
N GLU A 94 5.76 -5.85 12.93
CA GLU A 94 5.99 -4.40 12.97
C GLU A 94 5.43 -3.73 11.71
N LEU A 95 5.65 -4.37 10.55
CA LEU A 95 5.06 -3.93 9.28
C LEU A 95 3.54 -3.95 9.34
N ALA A 96 2.94 -4.98 9.95
CA ALA A 96 1.49 -5.09 10.09
C ALA A 96 0.91 -3.95 10.94
N LEU A 97 1.53 -3.66 12.10
CA LEU A 97 1.13 -2.54 12.96
C LEU A 97 1.23 -1.21 12.23
N LEU A 98 2.33 -0.98 11.51
CA LEU A 98 2.54 0.23 10.74
C LEU A 98 1.47 0.37 9.64
N GLY A 99 1.18 -0.70 8.90
CA GLY A 99 0.14 -0.71 7.87
C GLY A 99 -1.25 -0.36 8.42
N VAL A 100 -1.60 -0.87 9.60
CA VAL A 100 -2.87 -0.50 10.26
C VAL A 100 -2.91 0.98 10.62
N MET A 101 -1.85 1.50 11.25
CA MET A 101 -1.79 2.92 11.63
C MET A 101 -1.78 3.86 10.42
N MET A 102 -1.15 3.47 9.30
CA MET A 102 -1.19 4.22 8.05
C MET A 102 -2.61 4.31 7.46
N LEU A 103 -3.42 3.28 7.63
CA LEU A 103 -4.76 3.20 7.04
C LEU A 103 -5.86 3.79 7.94
N ARG A 104 -5.66 3.76 9.26
CA ARG A 104 -6.69 4.08 10.25
C ARG A 104 -6.29 5.19 11.23
N GLY A 105 -5.08 5.74 11.12
CA GLY A 105 -4.55 6.72 12.05
C GLY A 105 -4.16 6.11 13.40
N PRO A 106 -4.03 6.93 14.46
CA PRO A 106 -3.71 6.47 15.80
C PRO A 106 -4.70 5.41 16.29
N GLN A 107 -4.19 4.33 16.88
CA GLN A 107 -4.99 3.24 17.44
C GLN A 107 -4.60 2.97 18.89
N THR A 108 -5.55 2.51 19.69
CA THR A 108 -5.32 1.98 21.03
C THR A 108 -4.81 0.53 20.95
N LEU A 109 -4.18 0.04 22.02
CA LEU A 109 -3.72 -1.36 22.09
C LEU A 109 -4.87 -2.37 21.89
N ASN A 110 -6.08 -2.05 22.34
CA ASN A 110 -7.24 -2.92 22.16
C ASN A 110 -7.71 -3.00 20.70
N GLU A 111 -7.53 -1.92 19.92
CA GLU A 111 -7.89 -1.90 18.49
C GLU A 111 -6.84 -2.60 17.61
N LEU A 112 -5.63 -2.81 18.13
CA LEU A 112 -4.51 -3.47 17.45
C LEU A 112 -4.35 -4.96 17.77
N ARG A 113 -5.21 -5.51 18.64
CA ARG A 113 -5.19 -6.93 19.01
C ARG A 113 -5.67 -7.87 17.91
#